data_AF-A0A1U7J8D8-F1
#
_entry.id   AF-A0A1U7J8D8-F1
#
_cell.length_a   1.000
_cell.length_b   1.000
_cell.length_c   1.000
_cell.angle_alpha   90.00
_cell.angle_beta   90.00
_cell.angle_gamma   90.00
#
_symmetry.space_group_name_H-M   'P 1'
#
loop_
_entity.id
_entity.type
_entity.pdbx_description
1 polymer ?
#
loop_
_entity_poly.entity_id
_entity_poly.type
_entity_poly.pdbx_seq_one_letter_code
_entity_poly.pdbx_strand_id
1 'polypeptide(L)' 'MQRPRRPHHVLSLTFSLIKYFLFGLAGCTIAYVIALVLDLPFVAAAIVFFLEQVLARSLVLLGCLWAIAVINESARS' A
#
# COMPACT_ATOMS: atom_id res chain seq x y z
N MET A 1 -31.48 -6.79 21.81
CA MET A 1 -30.60 -7.68 21.01
C MET A 1 -29.35 -6.91 20.63
N GLN A 2 -28.26 -7.03 21.40
CA GLN A 2 -26.98 -6.36 21.13
C GLN A 2 -26.17 -7.18 20.12
N ARG A 3 -26.04 -6.69 18.88
CA ARG A 3 -25.16 -7.31 17.87
C ARG A 3 -23.69 -6.95 18.17
N PRO A 4 -22.75 -7.90 18.03
CA PRO A 4 -21.35 -7.68 18.36
C PRO A 4 -20.70 -6.69 17.38
N ARG A 5 -20.17 -5.60 17.94
CA ARG A 5 -19.27 -4.63 17.32
C ARG A 5 -18.03 -5.32 16.77
N ARG A 6 -17.80 -5.41 15.45
CA ARG A 6 -16.44 -5.43 14.84
C ARG A 6 -16.40 -4.88 13.40
N PRO A 7 -16.69 -3.59 13.15
CA PRO A 7 -16.37 -2.94 11.87
C PRO A 7 -14.87 -2.59 11.72
N HIS A 8 -14.09 -2.63 12.81
CA HIS A 8 -12.66 -2.28 12.80
C HIS A 8 -11.75 -3.20 11.97
N HIS A 9 -12.22 -4.38 11.55
CA HIS A 9 -11.33 -5.36 10.92
C HIS A 9 -10.87 -4.91 9.53
N VAL A 10 -11.77 -4.34 8.73
CA VAL A 10 -11.47 -3.90 7.36
C VAL A 10 -10.58 -2.65 7.39
N LEU A 11 -10.93 -1.67 8.24
CA LEU A 11 -10.14 -0.46 8.40
C LEU A 11 -8.73 -0.75 8.97
N SER A 12 -8.64 -1.66 9.96
CA SER A 12 -7.36 -2.11 10.54
C SER A 12 -6.51 -2.87 9.51
N LEU A 13 -7.13 -3.72 8.68
CA LEU A 13 -6.44 -4.40 7.58
C LEU A 13 -5.87 -3.41 6.56
N THR A 14 -6.66 -2.42 6.13
CA THR A 14 -6.19 -1.37 5.22
C THR A 14 -5.03 -0.60 5.83
N PHE A 15 -5.12 -0.21 7.10
CA PHE A 15 -4.04 0.52 7.79
C PHE A 15 -2.76 -0.32 7.94
N SER A 16 -2.92 -1.61 8.22
CA SER A 16 -1.80 -2.55 8.29
C SER A 16 -1.13 -2.74 6.92
N LEU A 17 -1.92 -2.90 5.86
CA LEU A 17 -1.45 -2.99 4.47
C LEU A 17 -0.67 -1.73 4.05
N ILE A 18 -1.18 -0.54 4.39
CA ILE A 18 -0.47 0.73 4.17
C ILE A 18 0.89 0.72 4.88
N LYS A 19 0.93 0.29 6.15
CA LYS A 19 2.18 0.26 6.91
C LYS A 19 3.22 -0.68 6.29
N TYR A 20 2.83 -1.88 5.88
CA TYR A 20 3.72 -2.81 5.18
C TYR A 20 4.16 -2.27 3.82
N PHE A 21 3.26 -1.58 3.11
CA PHE A 21 3.58 -0.93 1.85
C PHE A 21 4.65 0.16 2.01
N LEU A 22 4.50 1.05 2.99
CA LEU A 22 5.49 2.06 3.34
C LEU A 22 6.84 1.45 3.72
N PHE A 23 6.84 0.33 4.43
CA PHE A 23 8.07 -0.38 4.79
C PHE A 23 8.80 -0.95 3.56
N GLY A 24 8.05 -1.54 2.61
CA GLY A 24 8.60 -1.98 1.33
C GLY A 24 9.13 -0.82 0.48
N LEU A 25 8.43 0.32 0.51
CA LEU A 25 8.83 1.53 -0.20
C LEU A 25 10.14 2.09 0.38
N ALA A 26 10.29 2.11 1.71
CA ALA A 26 11.54 2.46 2.39
C ALA A 26 12.70 1.54 2.01
N GLY A 27 12.45 0.22 1.92
CA GLY A 27 13.44 -0.75 1.44
C GLY A 27 13.86 -0.48 -0.01
N CYS A 28 12.90 -0.14 -0.89
CA CYS A 28 13.19 0.22 -2.28
C CYS A 28 13.99 1.51 -2.40
N THR A 29 13.71 2.55 -1.60
CA THR A 29 14.52 3.78 -1.59
C THR A 29 15.95 3.51 -1.16
N ILE A 30 16.16 2.67 -0.14
CA ILE A 30 17.51 2.28 0.29
C ILE A 30 18.23 1.52 -0.83
N ALA A 31 17.58 0.53 -1.45
CA ALA A 31 18.16 -0.22 -2.57
C ALA A 31 18.49 0.68 -3.78
N TYR A 32 17.63 1.67 -4.07
CA TYR A 32 17.87 2.66 -5.13
C TYR A 32 19.08 3.54 -4.84
N VAL A 33 19.21 4.05 -3.60
CA VAL A 33 20.37 4.85 -3.18
C VAL A 33 21.66 4.02 -3.27
N ILE A 34 21.63 2.76 -2.83
CA ILE A 34 22.79 1.86 -2.95
C ILE A 34 23.14 1.63 -4.43
N ALA A 35 22.15 1.36 -5.29
CA ALA A 35 22.39 1.16 -6.73
C ALA A 35 22.96 2.40 -7.42
N LEU A 36 22.56 3.59 -6.97
CA LEU A 36 23.11 4.88 -7.42
C LEU A 36 24.58 5.03 -7.00
N VAL A 37 24.89 4.73 -5.74
CA VAL A 37 26.27 4.77 -5.22
C VAL A 37 27.17 3.73 -5.89
N LEU A 38 26.60 2.60 -6.30
CA LEU A 38 27.32 1.54 -6.99
C LEU A 38 27.45 1.78 -8.51
N ASP A 39 26.90 2.88 -9.05
CA ASP A 39 26.87 3.19 -10.49
C ASP A 39 26.28 2.03 -11.34
N LEU A 40 25.23 1.38 -10.82
CA LEU A 40 24.48 0.33 -11.54
C LEU A 40 23.16 0.90 -12.11
N PRO A 41 23.19 1.57 -13.27
CA PRO A 41 22.00 2.21 -13.86
C PRO A 41 20.89 1.22 -14.20
N PHE A 42 21.25 -0.03 -14.55
CA PHE A 42 20.28 -1.09 -14.82
C PHE A 42 19.49 -1.50 -13.57
N VAL A 43 20.13 -1.52 -12.40
CA VAL A 43 19.46 -1.89 -11.14
C VAL A 43 18.57 -0.76 -10.68
N ALA A 44 19.04 0.49 -10.78
CA ALA A 44 18.23 1.67 -10.48
C ALA A 44 16.97 1.73 -11.37
N ALA A 45 17.10 1.49 -12.68
CA ALA A 45 15.98 1.47 -13.61
C ALA A 45 14.99 0.33 -13.32
N ALA A 46 15.47 -0.88 -12.98
CA ALA A 46 14.61 -2.00 -12.60
C ALA A 46 13.81 -1.71 -11.32
N ILE A 47 14.44 -1.07 -10.32
CA ILE A 47 13.77 -0.67 -9.08
C ILE A 47 12.67 0.35 -9.37
N VAL A 48 12.96 1.39 -10.17
CA VAL A 48 11.96 2.41 -10.53
C VAL A 48 10.79 1.79 -11.30
N PHE A 49 11.06 0.91 -12.26
CA PHE A 49 10.02 0.25 -13.05
C PHE A 49 9.10 -0.64 -12.18
N PHE A 50 9.71 -1.38 -11.24
CA PHE A 50 8.95 -2.19 -10.28
C PHE A 50 8.13 -1.31 -9.33
N LEU A 51 8.71 -0.20 -8.87
CA LEU A 51 8.05 0.73 -7.97
C LEU A 51 6.84 1.38 -8.65
N GLU A 52 6.95 1.85 -9.89
CA GLU A 52 5.85 2.43 -10.66
C GLU A 52 4.68 1.45 -10.80
N GLN A 53 4.96 0.20 -11.20
CA GLN A 53 3.91 -0.81 -11.38
C GLN A 53 3.23 -1.20 -10.06
N VAL A 54 4.02 -1.43 -9.02
CA VAL A 54 3.51 -1.87 -7.73
C VAL A 54 2.79 -0.74 -7.00
N LEU A 55 3.31 0.49 -7.06
CA LEU A 55 2.69 1.68 -6.47
C LEU A 55 1.36 2.00 -7.16
N ALA A 56 1.30 2.00 -8.49
CA ALA A 56 0.05 2.26 -9.20
C ALA A 56 -1.02 1.20 -8.87
N ARG A 57 -0.67 -0.09 -8.91
CA ARG A 57 -1.63 -1.16 -8.59
C ARG A 57 -2.03 -1.16 -7.12
N SER A 58 -1.11 -0.89 -6.20
CA SER A 58 -1.43 -0.86 -4.78
C SER A 58 -2.34 0.32 -4.45
N LEU A 59 -2.12 1.50 -5.04
CA LEU A 59 -3.01 2.67 -4.89
C LEU A 59 -4.42 2.39 -5.40
N VAL A 60 -4.56 1.73 -6.55
CA VAL A 60 -5.87 1.35 -7.09
C VAL A 60 -6.58 0.40 -6.12
N LEU A 61 -5.91 -0.65 -5.65
CA LEU A 61 -6.48 -1.58 -4.67
C LEU A 61 -6.85 -0.88 -3.35
N LEU A 62 -6.02 0.06 -2.89
CA LEU A 62 -6.27 0.85 -1.69
C LEU A 62 -7.49 1.77 -1.85
N GLY A 63 -7.62 2.43 -3.01
CA GLY A 63 -8.79 3.22 -3.35
C GLY A 63 -10.06 2.38 -3.41
N CYS A 64 -9.99 1.17 -3.98
CA CYS A 64 -11.11 0.23 -3.97
C CYS A 64 -11.50 -0.20 -2.55
N LEU A 65 -10.52 -0.56 -1.72
CA LEU A 65 -10.74 -0.92 -0.31
C LEU A 65 -11.36 0.25 0.48
N TRP A 66 -10.91 1.47 0.21
CA TRP A 66 -11.45 2.69 0.79
C TRP A 66 -12.91 2.92 0.37
N ALA A 67 -13.20 2.79 -0.92
CA ALA A 67 -14.56 2.94 -1.45
C ALA A 67 -15.50 1.89 -0.84
N ILE A 68 -15.08 0.62 -0.73
CA ILE A 68 -15.85 -0.44 -0.07
C ILE A 68 -16.08 -0.09 1.41
N ALA A 69 -15.06 0.42 2.11
CA ALA A 69 -15.21 0.85 3.49
C ALA A 69 -16.25 1.98 3.63
N VAL A 70 -16.19 3.01 2.78
CA VAL A 70 -17.13 4.14 2.79
C VAL A 70 -18.56 3.70 2.44
N ILE A 71 -18.74 2.84 1.43
CA ILE A 71 -20.06 2.31 1.06
C ILE A 71 -20.64 1.49 2.20
N ASN A 72 -19.83 0.65 2.84
CA ASN A 72 -20.27 -0.20 3.95
C ASN A 72 -20.58 0.62 5.22
N GLU A 73 -19.90 1.74 5.43
CA GLU A 73 -20.23 2.73 6.47
C GLU A 73 -21.57 3.42 6.14
N SER A 74 -21.75 3.85 4.89
CA SER A 74 -22.90 4.64 4.42
C SER A 74 -24.19 3.82 4.30
N ALA A 75 -24.12 2.58 3.82
CA ALA A 75 -25.27 1.66 3.72
C ALA A 75 -25.77 1.15 5.09
N ARG A 76 -25.01 1.44 6.15
CA ARG A 76 -25.34 1.07 7.52
C ARG A 76 -25.84 2.25 8.36
N SER A 77 -25.83 3.46 7.80
CA SER A 77 -26.49 4.66 8.34
C SER A 77 -27.93 4.78 7.85
#